data_AF-A0A7Z2JDV2-F1
#
_entry.id   AF-A0A7Z2JDV2-F1
#
_cell.length_a   1.000
_cell.length_b   1.000
_cell.length_c   1.000
_cell.angle_alpha   90.00
_cell.angle_beta   90.00
_cell.angle_gamma   90.00
#
_symmetry.space_group_name_H-M   'P 1'
#
loop_
_entity.id
_entity.type
_entity.pdbx_description
1 polymer ?
#
loop_
_entity_poly.entity_id
_entity_poly.type
_entity_poly.pdbx_seq_one_letter_code
_entity_poly.pdbx_strand_id
1 'polypeptide(L)'
;MISEWGDGLARVQDVNTICMRLFDTWCESRNLTPLAYLMHCWPLLDNRAGTLRRLQESMKDLRRNHADKLDLYALSALGELARSLDELIDRAQTSARQSFAT
;
A
#
# COMPACT_ATOMS: atom_id res chain seq x y z
N MET A 1 -13.66 11.08 21.36
CA MET A 1 -12.83 9.87 21.51
C MET A 1 -13.24 8.68 20.63
N ILE A 2 -14.31 8.74 19.81
CA ILE A 2 -14.71 7.60 18.93
C ILE A 2 -14.26 7.81 17.47
N SER A 3 -13.91 9.04 17.07
CA SER A 3 -13.56 9.38 15.68
C SER A 3 -12.11 9.09 15.28
N GLU A 4 -11.16 9.08 16.24
CA GLU A 4 -9.72 8.93 15.95
C GLU A 4 -9.33 7.52 15.49
N TRP A 5 -10.13 6.50 15.84
CA TRP A 5 -9.85 5.11 15.51
C TRP A 5 -10.45 4.71 14.15
N GLY A 6 -11.47 5.43 13.68
CA GLY A 6 -12.11 5.20 12.38
C GLY A 6 -11.27 5.67 11.18
N ASP A 7 -10.48 6.73 11.36
CA ASP A 7 -9.67 7.35 10.29
C ASP A 7 -8.58 6.40 9.76
N GLY A 8 -7.92 5.69 10.68
CA GLY A 8 -6.90 4.69 10.33
C GLY A 8 -7.48 3.51 9.55
N LEU A 9 -8.65 2.99 9.97
CA LEU A 9 -9.29 1.85 9.30
C LEU A 9 -9.84 2.22 7.91
N ALA A 10 -10.36 3.44 7.75
CA ALA A 10 -10.84 3.95 6.47
C ALA A 10 -9.70 4.09 5.45
N ARG A 11 -8.54 4.62 5.88
CA ARG A 11 -7.38 4.75 4.99
C ARG A 11 -6.70 3.41 4.66
N VAL A 12 -6.69 2.46 5.60
CA VAL A 12 -6.27 1.08 5.30
C VAL A 12 -7.22 0.45 4.27
N GLN A 13 -8.53 0.74 4.36
CA GLN A 13 -9.49 0.32 3.35
C GLN A 13 -9.25 0.97 1.97
N ASP A 14 -8.85 2.25 1.91
CA ASP A 14 -8.45 2.89 0.65
C ASP A 14 -7.26 2.18 0.01
N VAL A 15 -6.19 1.92 0.78
CA VAL A 15 -5.04 1.15 0.31
C VAL A 15 -5.46 -0.23 -0.17
N ASN A 16 -6.29 -0.93 0.61
CA ASN A 16 -6.82 -2.24 0.25
C ASN A 16 -7.65 -2.20 -1.04
N THR A 17 -8.45 -1.15 -1.23
CA THR A 17 -9.26 -0.93 -2.44
C THR A 17 -8.37 -0.71 -3.67
N ILE A 18 -7.34 0.13 -3.56
CA ILE A 18 -6.40 0.38 -4.66
C ILE A 18 -5.66 -0.91 -5.02
N CYS A 19 -5.15 -1.63 -4.02
CA CYS A 19 -4.51 -2.90 -4.27
C CYS A 19 -5.50 -3.88 -4.95
N MET A 20 -6.79 -3.89 -4.58
CA MET A 20 -7.77 -4.84 -5.15
C MET A 20 -8.00 -4.58 -6.63
N ARG A 21 -8.06 -3.30 -7.01
CA ARG A 21 -8.13 -2.88 -8.41
C ARG A 21 -6.89 -3.30 -9.19
N LEU A 22 -5.70 -3.14 -8.60
CA LEU A 22 -4.44 -3.60 -9.20
C LEU A 22 -4.43 -5.12 -9.38
N PHE A 23 -4.89 -5.87 -8.37
CA PHE A 23 -5.01 -7.32 -8.44
C PHE A 23 -5.92 -7.76 -9.59
N ASP A 24 -7.10 -7.16 -9.70
CA ASP A 24 -8.07 -7.46 -10.76
C ASP A 24 -7.47 -7.20 -12.15
N THR A 25 -6.88 -6.01 -12.33
CA THR A 25 -6.21 -5.59 -13.58
C THR A 25 -5.07 -6.55 -13.96
N TRP A 26 -4.24 -6.95 -12.99
CA TRP A 26 -3.12 -7.85 -13.24
C TRP A 26 -3.56 -9.29 -13.48
N CYS A 27 -4.68 -9.71 -12.88
CA CYS A 27 -5.31 -11.00 -13.15
C CYS A 27 -5.80 -11.06 -14.60
N GLU A 28 -6.50 -10.02 -15.07
CA GLU A 28 -6.93 -9.89 -16.47
C GLU A 28 -5.73 -9.86 -17.43
N SER A 29 -4.68 -9.12 -17.08
CA SER A 29 -3.45 -8.99 -17.87
C SER A 29 -2.53 -10.23 -17.80
N ARG A 30 -2.91 -11.28 -17.05
CA ARG A 30 -2.08 -12.49 -16.76
C ARG A 30 -0.68 -12.17 -16.24
N ASN A 31 -0.57 -11.05 -15.53
CA ASN A 31 0.69 -10.53 -15.02
C ASN A 31 0.98 -11.14 -13.65
N LEU A 32 1.51 -12.37 -13.65
CA LEU A 32 1.78 -13.14 -12.43
C LEU A 32 2.88 -12.52 -11.55
N THR A 33 3.85 -11.82 -12.12
CA THR A 33 4.93 -11.17 -11.38
C THR A 33 4.41 -10.12 -10.39
N PRO A 34 3.67 -9.08 -10.82
CA PRO A 34 3.14 -8.09 -9.88
C PRO A 34 2.09 -8.67 -8.91
N LEU A 35 1.35 -9.67 -9.35
CA LEU A 35 0.41 -10.44 -8.51
C LEU A 35 1.13 -11.14 -7.35
N ALA A 36 2.26 -11.79 -7.63
CA ALA A 36 3.06 -12.47 -6.60
C ALA A 36 3.66 -11.48 -5.59
N TYR A 37 4.15 -10.33 -6.04
CA TYR A 37 4.65 -9.27 -5.16
C TYR A 37 3.54 -8.73 -4.25
N LEU A 38 2.35 -8.52 -4.81
CA LEU A 38 1.20 -8.01 -4.08
C LEU A 38 0.68 -9.05 -3.09
N MET A 39 0.57 -10.33 -3.46
CA MET A 39 0.20 -11.43 -2.54
C MET A 39 1.22 -11.67 -1.42
N HIS A 40 2.50 -11.30 -1.60
CA HIS A 40 3.51 -11.45 -0.56
C HIS A 40 3.39 -10.37 0.54
N CYS A 41 2.87 -9.20 0.20
CA CYS A 41 2.75 -8.06 1.12
C CYS A 41 1.29 -7.71 1.49
N TRP A 42 0.33 -8.31 0.80
CA TRP A 42 -1.09 -8.30 1.09
C TRP A 42 -1.51 -9.67 1.65
N PRO A 43 -2.37 -9.76 2.68
CA PRO A 43 -3.12 -8.67 3.32
C PRO A 43 -2.34 -7.92 4.38
N LEU A 44 -2.58 -6.62 4.43
CA LEU A 44 -2.14 -5.76 5.53
C LEU A 44 -2.92 -6.15 6.79
N LEU A 45 -2.43 -7.18 7.48
CA LEU A 45 -2.96 -7.63 8.77
C LEU A 45 -2.69 -6.63 9.90
N ASP A 46 -1.74 -5.71 9.73
CA ASP A 46 -1.33 -4.76 10.75
C ASP A 46 -0.90 -3.42 10.12
N ASN A 47 -1.42 -2.31 10.65
CA ASN A 47 -1.13 -0.92 10.22
C ASN A 47 0.23 -0.40 10.71
N ARG A 48 1.11 -1.27 11.20
CA ARG A 48 2.48 -0.90 11.56
C ARG A 48 3.20 -0.28 10.36
N ALA A 49 3.90 0.82 10.64
CA ALA A 49 4.76 1.51 9.68
C ALA A 49 5.76 0.57 8.97
N GLY A 50 6.19 -0.52 9.63
CA GLY A 50 7.06 -1.52 9.02
C GLY A 50 6.40 -2.30 7.89
N THR A 51 5.15 -2.75 8.05
CA THR A 51 4.39 -3.47 7.02
C THR A 51 4.08 -2.54 5.85
N LEU A 52 3.67 -1.31 6.14
CA LEU A 52 3.39 -0.29 5.13
C LEU A 52 4.64 0.10 4.34
N ARG A 53 5.78 0.29 5.00
CA ARG A 53 7.07 0.55 4.33
C ARG A 53 7.44 -0.60 3.41
N ARG A 54 7.29 -1.84 3.88
CA ARG A 54 7.63 -3.03 3.09
C ARG A 54 6.77 -3.12 1.83
N LEU A 55 5.46 -2.87 1.95
CA LEU A 55 4.56 -2.79 0.80
C LEU A 55 4.99 -1.65 -0.15
N GLN A 56 5.29 -0.46 0.37
CA GLN A 56 5.75 0.67 -0.44
C GLN A 56 7.05 0.36 -1.19
N GLU A 57 8.02 -0.28 -0.53
CA GLU A 57 9.29 -0.69 -1.13
C GLU A 57 9.08 -1.75 -2.20
N SER A 58 8.28 -2.77 -1.93
CA SER A 58 7.92 -3.80 -2.93
C SER A 58 7.23 -3.20 -4.15
N MET A 59 6.35 -2.22 -3.98
CA MET A 59 5.67 -1.55 -5.10
C MET A 59 6.61 -0.63 -5.90
N LYS A 60 7.54 0.06 -5.22
CA LYS A 60 8.60 0.84 -5.88
C LYS A 60 9.57 -0.05 -6.64
N ASP A 61 9.93 -1.20 -6.09
CA ASP A 61 10.79 -2.18 -6.73
C ASP A 61 10.12 -2.78 -7.96
N LEU A 62 8.86 -3.21 -7.84
CA LEU A 62 8.03 -3.67 -8.94
C LEU A 62 8.00 -2.65 -10.09
N ARG A 63 7.77 -1.38 -9.76
CA ARG A 63 7.76 -0.31 -10.76
C ARG A 63 9.12 -0.12 -11.43
N ARG A 64 10.23 -0.33 -10.72
CA ARG A 64 11.59 -0.17 -11.28
C ARG A 64 12.01 -1.37 -12.13
N ASN A 65 11.77 -2.59 -11.64
CA ASN A 65 12.22 -3.82 -12.28
C ASN A 65 11.24 -4.36 -13.33
N HIS A 66 9.96 -4.03 -13.20
CA HIS A 66 8.90 -4.58 -14.04
C HIS A 66 7.98 -3.52 -14.63
N ALA A 67 8.45 -2.26 -14.79
CA ALA A 67 7.72 -1.20 -15.49
C ALA A 67 7.23 -1.64 -16.88
N ASP A 68 8.04 -2.40 -17.62
CA ASP A 68 7.71 -2.92 -18.95
C ASP A 68 6.46 -3.83 -18.95
N LYS A 69 6.18 -4.49 -17.82
CA LYS A 69 5.01 -5.36 -17.65
C LYS A 69 3.79 -4.61 -17.10
N LEU A 70 3.94 -3.33 -16.75
CA LEU A 70 2.90 -2.53 -16.14
C LEU A 70 2.32 -1.56 -17.16
N ASP A 71 1.02 -1.66 -17.37
CA ASP A 71 0.30 -0.67 -18.18
C ASP A 71 0.28 0.71 -17.50
N LEU A 72 0.03 1.76 -18.29
CA LEU A 72 -0.13 3.14 -17.82
C LEU A 72 -1.13 3.24 -16.65
N TYR A 73 -2.22 2.48 -16.70
CA TYR A 73 -3.18 2.42 -15.60
C TYR A 73 -2.56 1.85 -14.32
N ALA A 74 -1.83 0.73 -14.42
CA ALA A 74 -1.19 0.11 -13.28
C ALA A 74 -0.09 1.01 -12.69
N LEU A 75 0.67 1.71 -13.53
CA LEU A 75 1.67 2.69 -13.08
C LEU A 75 1.03 3.86 -12.33
N SER A 76 -0.12 4.35 -12.79
CA SER A 76 -0.88 5.41 -12.12
C SER A 76 -1.40 4.95 -10.76
N ALA A 77 -2.05 3.78 -10.71
CA ALA A 77 -2.57 3.20 -9.47
C ALA A 77 -1.46 2.86 -8.46
N LEU A 78 -0.28 2.41 -8.92
CA LEU A 78 0.90 2.24 -8.05
C LEU A 78 1.40 3.57 -7.48
N GLY A 79 1.30 4.66 -8.24
CA GLY A 79 1.63 6.00 -7.77
C GLY A 79 0.67 6.49 -6.68
N GLU A 80 -0.63 6.27 -6.87
CA GLU A 80 -1.67 6.59 -5.89
C GLU A 80 -1.52 5.75 -4.61
N LEU A 81 -1.24 4.45 -4.76
CA LEU A 81 -0.94 3.55 -3.66
C LEU A 81 0.28 4.04 -2.86
N ALA A 82 1.38 4.38 -3.54
CA ALA A 82 2.59 4.85 -2.88
C ALA A 82 2.37 6.16 -2.11
N ARG A 83 1.57 7.09 -2.64
CA ARG A 83 1.20 8.33 -1.93
C ARG A 83 0.36 8.02 -0.69
N SER A 84 -0.62 7.14 -0.82
CA SER A 84 -1.49 6.74 0.29
C SER A 84 -0.70 6.05 1.40
N LEU A 85 0.28 5.21 1.04
CA LEU A 85 1.18 4.56 1.99
C LEU A 85 2.11 5.56 2.68
N ASP A 86 2.66 6.53 1.96
CA ASP A 86 3.54 7.55 2.54
C ASP A 86 2.80 8.38 3.61
N GLU A 87 1.57 8.81 3.32
CA GLU A 87 0.72 9.52 4.30
C GLU A 87 0.39 8.66 5.53
N LEU A 88 0.14 7.36 5.34
CA LEU A 88 -0.12 6.43 6.45
C LEU A 88 1.14 6.19 7.30
N ILE A 89 2.30 6.05 6.65
CA ILE A 89 3.59 5.85 7.34
C ILE A 89 3.95 7.10 8.16
N ASP A 90 3.78 8.31 7.60
CA ASP A 90 4.04 9.57 8.31
C ASP A 90 3.17 9.71 9.56
N ARG A 91 1.88 9.37 9.46
CA ARG A 91 0.96 9.38 10.61
C ARG A 91 1.28 8.30 11.64
N ALA A 92 1.60 7.09 11.19
CA ALA A 92 1.99 6.00 12.09
C ALA A 92 3.25 6.34 12.88
N GLN A 93 4.22 7.03 12.26
CA GLN A 93 5.41 7.54 12.92
C GLN A 93 5.08 8.68 13.89
N THR A 94 4.19 9.59 13.51
CA THR A 94 3.75 10.71 14.36
C THR A 94 3.04 10.20 15.63
N SER A 95 2.13 9.24 15.49
CA SER A 95 1.45 8.61 16.62
C SER A 95 2.43 7.88 17.54
N ALA A 96 3.37 7.11 16.99
CA ALA A 96 4.40 6.44 17.79
C ALA A 96 5.27 7.44 18.59
N ARG A 97 5.64 8.58 18.00
CA ARG A 97 6.42 9.62 18.69
C ARG A 97 5.64 10.29 19.83
N GLN A 98 4.33 10.45 19.67
CA GLN A 98 3.46 11.01 20.72
C GLN A 98 3.30 10.06 21.91
N SER A 99 3.21 8.74 21.66
CA SER A 99 3.08 7.73 22.71
C SER A 99 4.34 7.54 23.57
N PHE A 100 5.51 7.95 23.08
CA PHE A 100 6.78 7.87 23.82
C PHE A 100 7.10 9.13 24.64
N ALA A 101 6.25 10.16 24.63
CA ALA A 101 6.45 11.43 25.32
C ALA A 101 5.66 11.57 26.64
N THR A 102 5.20 10.45 27.23
CA THR A 102 4.55 10.40 28.56
C THR A 102 5.50 9.74 29.56
#